data_AF-A0A945X7K2-F1
#
_entry.id   AF-A0A945X7K2-F1
#
_cell.length_a   1.000
_cell.length_b   1.000
_cell.length_c   1.000
_cell.angle_alpha   90.00
_cell.angle_beta   90.00
_cell.angle_gamma   90.00
#
_symmetry.space_group_name_H-M   'P 1'
#
loop_
_entity.id
_entity.type
_entity.pdbx_description
1 polymer ?
#
loop_
_entity_poly.entity_id
_entity_poly.type
_entity_poly.pdbx_seq_one_letter_code
_entity_poly.pdbx_strand_id
1 'polypeptide(L)'
;MQETNNKKQTTKTGKVLDFDLLKRVLEFAKPYKVTFFIAALSAILLSVLGPTRPLLINHAIDNYIVIPDKQGLINITMILMAILVIEGVLQFFYIYLSTWLGQHVIQDLRTKVFKHILSLRMKYFDNTPIGTLVTRSISDIETIADIFSQGLLVIIAELLKLIVVVSMMF
;
A
#
# COMPACT_ATOMS: atom_id res chain seq x y z
N MET A 1 11.95 -50.58 -26.23
CA MET A 1 11.27 -49.48 -26.95
C MET A 1 9.81 -49.43 -26.53
N GLN A 2 9.48 -48.62 -25.52
CA GLN A 2 8.15 -48.02 -25.37
C GLN A 2 8.38 -46.65 -24.72
N GLU A 3 8.54 -45.65 -25.58
CA GLU A 3 8.40 -44.25 -25.20
C GLU A 3 6.91 -43.97 -24.98
N THR A 4 6.53 -43.58 -23.77
CA THR A 4 5.25 -42.92 -23.52
C THR A 4 5.48 -41.62 -22.77
N ASN A 5 5.75 -40.59 -23.57
CA ASN A 5 4.92 -39.39 -23.66
C ASN A 5 4.47 -38.73 -22.34
N ASN A 6 5.31 -37.80 -21.88
CA ASN A 6 4.97 -36.39 -21.71
C ASN A 6 3.67 -36.03 -20.95
N LYS A 7 3.84 -35.64 -19.68
CA LYS A 7 3.30 -34.36 -19.19
C LYS A 7 4.39 -33.61 -18.45
N LYS A 8 5.23 -32.89 -19.20
CA LYS A 8 5.88 -31.70 -18.63
C LYS A 8 4.77 -30.82 -18.07
N GLN A 9 4.62 -30.80 -16.75
CA GLN A 9 3.89 -29.75 -16.07
C GLN A 9 4.63 -28.47 -16.43
N THR A 10 4.10 -27.75 -17.41
CA THR A 10 4.50 -26.37 -17.65
C THR A 10 4.08 -25.62 -16.40
N THR A 11 5.02 -25.46 -15.47
CA THR A 11 4.97 -24.39 -14.49
C THR A 11 4.82 -23.12 -15.32
N LYS A 12 3.56 -22.68 -15.50
CA LYS A 12 3.29 -21.33 -15.95
C LYS A 12 3.97 -20.47 -14.89
N THR A 13 5.16 -19.98 -15.20
CA THR A 13 5.76 -18.85 -14.50
C THR A 13 4.64 -17.84 -14.43
N GLY A 14 4.06 -17.70 -13.23
CA GLY A 14 2.86 -16.92 -13.03
C GLY A 14 3.09 -15.55 -13.65
N LYS A 15 2.07 -15.00 -14.32
CA LYS A 15 2.13 -13.59 -14.70
C LYS A 15 2.55 -12.82 -13.45
N VAL A 16 3.66 -12.09 -13.53
CA VAL A 16 4.27 -11.37 -12.38
C VAL A 16 3.23 -10.47 -11.69
N LEU A 17 2.18 -10.08 -12.42
CA LEU A 17 0.96 -9.48 -11.92
C LEU A 17 -0.26 -10.29 -12.41
N ASP A 18 -0.93 -10.97 -11.48
CA ASP A 18 -2.23 -11.58 -11.72
C ASP A 18 -3.33 -10.63 -11.23
N PHE A 19 -3.82 -9.79 -12.15
CA PHE A 19 -4.84 -8.79 -11.86
C PHE A 19 -6.18 -9.40 -11.41
N ASP A 20 -6.47 -10.64 -11.80
CA ASP A 20 -7.70 -11.32 -11.38
C ASP A 20 -7.63 -11.70 -9.89
N LEU A 21 -6.47 -12.18 -9.44
CA LEU A 21 -6.20 -12.44 -8.02
C LEU A 21 -6.21 -11.15 -7.20
N LEU A 22 -5.57 -10.08 -7.70
CA LEU A 22 -5.57 -8.78 -7.03
C LEU A 22 -7.00 -8.24 -6.88
N LYS A 23 -7.82 -8.33 -7.93
CA LYS A 23 -9.22 -7.91 -7.89
C LYS A 23 -9.98 -8.69 -6.81
N ARG A 24 -9.78 -10.01 -6.72
CA ARG A 24 -10.41 -10.87 -5.71
C ARG A 24 -9.98 -10.50 -4.28
N VAL A 25 -8.71 -10.17 -4.08
CA VAL A 25 -8.21 -9.66 -2.80
C VAL A 25 -8.89 -8.34 -2.47
N LEU A 26 -8.91 -7.38 -3.40
CA LEU A 26 -9.55 -6.08 -3.20
C LEU A 26 -11.06 -6.17 -2.89
N GLU A 27 -11.73 -7.26 -3.26
CA GLU A 27 -13.13 -7.47 -2.85
C GLU A 27 -13.29 -7.59 -1.34
N PHE A 28 -12.26 -8.03 -0.59
CA PHE A 28 -12.31 -8.07 0.87
C PHE A 28 -12.27 -6.68 1.52
N ALA A 29 -11.85 -5.64 0.80
CA ALA A 29 -11.96 -4.25 1.25
C ALA A 29 -13.33 -3.63 0.95
N LYS A 30 -14.23 -4.30 0.20
CA LYS A 30 -15.60 -3.79 -0.08
C LYS A 30 -16.39 -3.32 1.16
N PRO A 31 -16.37 -3.99 2.33
CA PRO A 31 -17.06 -3.47 3.52
C PRO A 31 -16.43 -2.18 4.06
N TYR A 32 -15.16 -1.92 3.77
CA TYR A 32 -14.39 -0.77 4.26
C TYR A 32 -14.09 0.27 3.16
N LYS A 33 -14.97 0.37 2.14
CA LYS A 33 -14.79 1.27 0.97
C LYS A 33 -14.54 2.73 1.34
N VAL A 34 -15.20 3.23 2.38
CA VAL A 34 -15.04 4.63 2.83
C VAL A 34 -13.61 4.86 3.31
N THR A 35 -13.12 4.00 4.21
CA THR A 35 -11.75 4.08 4.72
C THR A 35 -10.73 3.90 3.60
N PHE A 36 -10.97 2.96 2.68
CA PHE A 36 -10.12 2.76 1.51
C PHE A 36 -10.05 4.01 0.62
N PHE A 37 -11.19 4.65 0.35
CA PHE A 37 -11.23 5.85 -0.48
C PHE A 37 -10.57 7.05 0.20
N ILE A 38 -10.77 7.24 1.51
CA ILE A 38 -10.11 8.31 2.27
C ILE A 38 -8.59 8.07 2.28
N ALA A 39 -8.13 6.84 2.56
CA ALA A 39 -6.71 6.51 2.52
C ALA A 39 -6.11 6.75 1.12
N ALA A 40 -6.80 6.34 0.06
CA ALA A 40 -6.38 6.59 -1.31
C ALA A 40 -6.30 8.09 -1.63
N LEU A 41 -7.29 8.87 -1.20
CA LEU A 41 -7.30 10.33 -1.39
C LEU A 41 -6.15 10.99 -0.62
N SER A 42 -5.90 10.59 0.63
CA SER A 42 -4.74 11.06 1.40
C SER A 42 -3.42 10.73 0.72
N ALA A 43 -3.30 9.54 0.12
CA ALA A 43 -2.10 9.13 -0.60
C ALA A 43 -1.85 9.99 -1.86
N ILE A 44 -2.92 10.33 -2.59
CA ILE A 44 -2.84 11.24 -3.75
C ILE A 44 -2.48 12.66 -3.31
N LEU A 45 -3.03 13.16 -2.21
CA LEU A 45 -2.66 14.47 -1.68
C LEU A 45 -1.17 14.51 -1.29
N LEU A 46 -0.69 13.46 -0.62
CA LEU A 46 0.73 13.31 -0.25
C LEU A 46 1.66 13.24 -1.47
N SER A 47 1.21 12.65 -2.59
CA SER A 47 2.01 12.57 -3.81
C SER A 47 2.24 13.93 -4.47
N VAL A 48 1.30 14.88 -4.29
CA VAL A 48 1.42 16.27 -4.78
C VAL A 48 2.16 17.16 -3.77
N LEU A 49 1.93 16.96 -2.48
CA LEU A 49 2.60 17.72 -1.41
C LEU A 49 4.10 17.40 -1.33
N GLY A 50 4.51 16.15 -1.55
CA GLY A 50 5.91 15.74 -1.47
C GLY A 50 6.86 16.59 -2.34
N PRO A 51 6.59 16.76 -3.65
CA PRO A 51 7.39 17.59 -4.55
C PRO A 51 7.31 19.10 -4.26
N THR A 52 6.34 19.55 -3.48
CA THR A 52 6.21 20.96 -3.11
C THR A 52 7.38 21.41 -2.21
N ARG A 53 7.99 20.50 -1.44
CA ARG A 53 9.16 20.81 -0.60
C ARG A 53 10.39 21.29 -1.40
N PRO A 54 10.94 20.50 -2.34
CA PRO A 54 12.13 20.93 -3.09
C PRO A 54 11.87 22.21 -3.90
N LEU A 55 10.65 22.45 -4.36
CA LEU A 55 10.29 23.71 -5.03
C LEU A 55 10.38 24.93 -4.15
N LEU A 56 9.80 24.85 -2.95
CA LEU A 56 9.84 25.97 -2.02
C LEU A 56 11.28 26.24 -1.59
N ILE A 57 12.11 25.21 -1.48
CA ILE A 57 13.54 25.35 -1.21
C ILE A 57 14.24 26.03 -2.38
N ASN A 58 14.01 25.61 -3.63
CA ASN A 58 14.60 26.26 -4.80
C ASN A 58 14.15 27.73 -4.91
N HIS A 59 12.84 28.01 -4.77
CA HIS A 59 12.31 29.36 -4.76
C HIS A 59 12.89 30.20 -3.60
N ALA A 60 13.13 29.60 -2.44
CA ALA A 60 13.76 30.27 -1.31
C ALA A 60 15.20 30.68 -1.61
N ILE A 61 15.97 29.79 -2.25
CA ILE A 61 17.35 30.05 -2.65
C ILE A 61 17.39 31.18 -3.67
N ASP A 62 16.63 31.06 -4.77
CA ASP A 62 16.76 31.94 -5.93
C ASP A 62 16.27 33.37 -5.64
N ASN A 63 15.26 33.54 -4.78
CA ASN A 63 14.63 34.85 -4.55
C ASN A 63 15.02 35.55 -3.25
N TYR A 64 15.44 34.81 -2.22
CA TYR A 64 15.69 35.41 -0.89
C TYR A 64 17.10 35.16 -0.34
N ILE A 65 17.84 34.19 -0.89
CA ILE A 65 19.25 33.93 -0.52
C ILE A 65 20.20 34.56 -1.53
N VAL A 66 19.97 34.35 -2.83
CA VAL A 66 20.78 34.97 -3.91
C VAL A 66 20.55 36.48 -3.94
N ILE A 67 19.30 36.92 -3.80
CA ILE A 67 18.93 38.32 -3.59
C ILE A 67 18.62 38.48 -2.08
N PRO A 68 19.48 39.13 -1.29
CA PRO A 68 19.32 39.14 0.16
C PRO A 68 18.06 39.89 0.62
N ASP A 69 17.00 39.15 0.94
CA ASP A 69 15.80 39.68 1.59
C ASP A 69 15.46 38.85 2.83
N LYS A 70 15.79 39.40 4.00
CA LYS A 70 15.58 38.76 5.30
C LYS A 70 14.09 38.53 5.60
N GLN A 71 13.22 39.45 5.17
CA GLN A 71 11.79 39.37 5.50
C GLN A 71 11.12 38.29 4.64
N GLY A 72 11.42 38.25 3.34
CA GLY A 72 10.95 37.21 2.45
C GLY A 72 11.45 35.81 2.84
N LEU A 73 12.70 35.70 3.31
CA LEU A 73 13.26 34.43 3.80
C LEU A 73 12.53 33.90 5.05
N ILE A 74 12.17 34.77 5.99
CA ILE A 74 11.39 34.37 7.18
C ILE A 74 9.98 33.91 6.77
N ASN A 75 9.33 34.64 5.86
CA ASN A 75 7.98 34.30 5.40
C ASN A 75 7.95 32.94 4.71
N ILE A 76 8.88 32.66 3.79
CA ILE A 76 8.92 31.37 3.09
C ILE A 76 9.28 30.21 4.04
N THR A 77 10.13 30.46 5.03
CA THR A 77 10.46 29.48 6.07
C THR A 77 9.23 29.14 6.92
N MET A 78 8.40 30.13 7.28
CA MET A 78 7.13 29.88 7.97
C MET A 78 6.15 29.07 7.11
N ILE A 79 6.04 29.37 5.82
CA ILE A 79 5.22 28.58 4.88
C ILE A 79 5.72 27.14 4.80
N LEU A 80 7.03 26.94 4.72
CA LEU A 80 7.65 25.62 4.69
C LEU A 80 7.36 24.84 5.98
N MET A 81 7.48 25.48 7.15
CA MET A 81 7.08 24.85 8.42
C MET A 81 5.60 24.47 8.44
N ALA A 82 4.70 25.35 7.97
CA ALA A 82 3.27 25.05 7.90
C ALA A 82 2.99 23.82 7.01
N ILE A 83 3.64 23.73 5.85
CA ILE A 83 3.50 22.59 4.93
C ILE A 83 4.04 21.30 5.56
N LEU A 84 5.18 21.35 6.27
CA LEU A 84 5.70 20.18 6.98
C LEU A 84 4.71 19.64 8.02
N VAL A 85 4.06 20.54 8.77
CA VAL A 85 3.03 20.16 9.75
C VAL A 85 1.81 19.54 9.05
N ILE A 86 1.31 20.18 7.99
CA ILE A 86 0.16 19.67 7.21
C ILE A 86 0.48 18.29 6.64
N GLU A 87 1.65 18.13 6.02
CA GLU A 87 2.07 16.85 5.44
C GLU A 87 2.22 15.77 6.52
N GLY A 88 2.80 16.10 7.68
CA GLY A 88 2.90 15.17 8.80
C GLY A 88 1.52 14.70 9.31
N VAL A 89 0.56 15.62 9.40
CA VAL A 89 -0.83 15.28 9.77
C VAL A 89 -1.49 14.39 8.71
N LEU A 90 -1.36 14.74 7.42
CA LEU A 90 -1.89 13.92 6.33
C LEU A 90 -1.24 12.53 6.31
N GLN A 91 0.07 12.45 6.53
CA GLN A 91 0.82 11.21 6.60
C GLN A 91 0.37 10.34 7.77
N PHE A 92 0.13 10.94 8.94
CA PHE A 92 -0.42 10.24 10.09
C PHE A 92 -1.80 9.62 9.76
N PHE A 93 -2.72 10.41 9.21
CA PHE A 93 -4.04 9.90 8.83
C PHE A 93 -3.95 8.81 7.76
N TYR A 94 -3.10 8.98 6.75
CA TYR A 94 -2.86 7.97 5.73
C TYR A 94 -2.39 6.64 6.35
N ILE A 95 -1.33 6.67 7.15
CA ILE A 95 -0.78 5.46 7.79
C ILE A 95 -1.83 4.83 8.70
N TYR A 96 -2.49 5.62 9.54
CA TYR A 96 -3.49 5.12 10.47
C TYR A 96 -4.65 4.43 9.74
N LEU A 97 -5.25 5.07 8.73
CA LEU A 97 -6.38 4.50 7.99
C LEU A 97 -5.96 3.28 7.17
N SER A 98 -4.77 3.31 6.59
CA SER A 98 -4.22 2.20 5.81
C SER A 98 -3.96 0.96 6.68
N THR A 99 -3.35 1.14 7.85
CA THR A 99 -3.16 0.07 8.84
C THR A 99 -4.49 -0.41 9.41
N TRP A 100 -5.40 0.50 9.75
CA TRP A 100 -6.72 0.16 10.27
C TRP A 100 -7.49 -0.72 9.27
N LEU A 101 -7.48 -0.34 7.99
CA LEU A 101 -8.08 -1.12 6.92
C LEU A 101 -7.47 -2.52 6.82
N GLY A 102 -6.13 -2.63 6.78
CA GLY A 102 -5.43 -3.91 6.71
C GLY A 102 -5.81 -4.82 7.87
N GLN A 103 -5.80 -4.30 9.10
CA GLN A 103 -6.12 -5.08 10.30
C GLN A 103 -7.58 -5.57 10.33
N HIS A 104 -8.54 -4.76 9.89
CA HIS A 104 -9.94 -5.20 9.80
C HIS A 104 -10.13 -6.29 8.73
N VAL A 105 -9.44 -6.16 7.59
CA VAL A 105 -9.44 -7.21 6.57
C VAL A 105 -8.80 -8.51 7.11
N ILE A 106 -7.70 -8.44 7.87
CA ILE A 106 -7.11 -9.60 8.55
C ILE A 106 -8.12 -10.27 9.47
N GLN A 107 -8.82 -9.49 10.30
CA GLN A 107 -9.78 -10.00 11.27
C GLN A 107 -10.90 -10.80 10.56
N ASP A 108 -11.44 -10.25 9.48
CA ASP A 108 -12.49 -10.89 8.69
C ASP A 108 -12.01 -12.16 7.99
N LEU A 109 -10.81 -12.12 7.39
CA LEU A 109 -10.18 -13.27 6.75
C LEU A 109 -9.91 -14.39 7.75
N ARG A 110 -9.29 -14.06 8.90
CA ARG A 110 -8.99 -15.03 9.95
C ARG A 110 -10.26 -15.68 10.49
N THR A 111 -11.31 -14.91 10.70
CA THR A 111 -12.60 -15.43 11.15
C THR A 111 -13.23 -16.39 10.13
N LYS A 112 -13.19 -16.05 8.84
CA LYS A 112 -13.71 -16.92 7.76
C LYS A 112 -12.90 -18.21 7.62
N VAL A 113 -11.57 -18.10 7.61
CA VAL A 113 -10.67 -19.25 7.49
C VAL A 113 -10.81 -20.16 8.70
N PHE A 114 -10.86 -19.60 9.91
CA PHE A 114 -11.02 -20.39 11.13
C PHE A 114 -12.36 -21.15 11.16
N LYS A 115 -13.47 -20.49 10.80
CA LYS A 115 -14.78 -21.16 10.65
C LYS A 115 -14.72 -22.28 9.61
N HIS A 116 -14.04 -22.05 8.49
CA HIS A 116 -13.88 -23.08 7.46
C HIS A 116 -13.06 -24.27 7.97
N ILE A 117 -11.93 -24.03 8.64
CA ILE A 117 -11.10 -25.08 9.23
C ILE A 117 -11.92 -25.92 10.20
N LEU A 118 -12.68 -25.30 11.11
CA LEU A 118 -13.54 -26.03 12.06
C LEU A 118 -14.63 -26.88 11.39
N SER A 119 -15.02 -26.56 10.15
CA SER A 119 -16.00 -27.34 9.38
C SER A 119 -15.40 -28.54 8.63
N LEU A 120 -14.07 -28.70 8.64
CA LEU A 120 -13.41 -29.81 7.94
C LEU A 120 -13.61 -31.14 8.66
N ARG A 121 -13.61 -32.24 7.89
CA ARG A 121 -13.73 -33.60 8.43
C ARG A 121 -12.45 -33.99 9.17
N MET A 122 -12.56 -34.83 10.21
CA MET A 122 -11.39 -35.33 10.98
C MET A 122 -10.28 -35.91 10.11
N LYS A 123 -10.63 -36.66 9.05
CA LYS A 123 -9.67 -37.19 8.06
C LYS A 123 -8.73 -36.12 7.48
N TYR A 124 -9.17 -34.87 7.36
CA TYR A 124 -8.32 -33.79 6.87
C TYR A 124 -7.19 -33.47 7.87
N PHE A 125 -7.49 -33.48 9.17
CA PHE A 125 -6.55 -33.21 10.25
C PHE A 125 -5.56 -34.37 10.46
N ASP A 126 -5.94 -35.61 10.12
CA ASP A 126 -5.03 -36.76 10.17
C ASP A 126 -3.97 -36.72 9.05
N ASN A 127 -4.28 -36.10 7.91
CA ASN A 127 -3.40 -36.07 6.73
C ASN A 127 -2.65 -34.74 6.55
N THR A 128 -2.98 -33.72 7.33
CA THR A 128 -2.40 -32.37 7.19
C THR A 128 -1.78 -31.93 8.51
N PRO A 129 -0.48 -31.58 8.56
CA PRO A 129 0.13 -31.06 9.78
C PRO A 129 -0.59 -29.82 10.28
N ILE A 130 -0.85 -29.77 11.59
CA ILE A 130 -1.52 -28.61 12.22
C ILE A 130 -0.75 -27.30 11.99
N GLY A 131 0.58 -27.36 11.89
CA GLY A 131 1.42 -26.21 11.57
C GLY A 131 1.06 -25.57 10.23
N THR A 132 0.70 -26.36 9.21
CA THR A 132 0.26 -25.81 7.91
C THR A 132 -1.03 -25.01 8.03
N LEU A 133 -1.96 -25.45 8.89
CA LEU A 133 -3.20 -24.71 9.16
C LEU A 133 -2.92 -23.39 9.89
N VAL A 134 -1.99 -23.40 10.84
CA VAL A 134 -1.57 -22.20 11.58
C VAL A 134 -0.92 -21.19 10.63
N THR A 135 0.07 -21.61 9.82
CA THR A 135 0.73 -20.72 8.86
C THR A 135 -0.27 -20.10 7.88
N ARG A 136 -1.20 -20.89 7.34
CA ARG A 136 -2.25 -20.40 6.43
C ARG A 136 -3.24 -19.44 7.08
N SER A 137 -3.50 -19.60 8.38
CA SER A 137 -4.48 -18.76 9.11
C SER A 137 -3.87 -17.48 9.67
N ILE A 138 -2.53 -17.39 9.70
CA ILE A 138 -1.81 -16.26 10.27
C ILE A 138 -0.95 -15.62 9.19
N SER A 139 0.18 -16.23 8.86
CA SER A 139 1.20 -15.68 7.95
C SER A 139 0.66 -15.39 6.55
N ASP A 140 -0.06 -16.34 5.94
CA ASP A 140 -0.57 -16.15 4.58
C ASP A 140 -1.64 -15.04 4.53
N ILE A 141 -2.47 -14.93 5.57
CA ILE A 141 -3.51 -13.89 5.67
C ILE A 141 -2.88 -12.51 5.93
N GLU A 142 -1.84 -12.46 6.75
CA GLU A 142 -1.09 -11.23 7.02
C GLU A 142 -0.42 -10.70 5.74
N THR A 143 0.18 -11.59 4.94
CA THR A 143 0.75 -11.24 3.63
C THR A 143 -0.31 -10.65 2.67
N ILE A 144 -1.54 -11.17 2.68
CA ILE A 144 -2.66 -10.60 1.90
C ILE A 144 -3.03 -9.21 2.42
N ALA A 145 -2.94 -8.99 3.73
CA ALA A 145 -3.29 -7.72 4.34
C ALA A 145 -2.28 -6.61 4.08
N ASP A 146 -1.00 -6.95 3.95
CA ASP A 146 0.06 -6.01 3.58
C ASP A 146 -0.21 -5.35 2.22
N ILE A 147 -0.96 -6.01 1.33
CA ILE A 147 -1.39 -5.43 0.04
C ILE A 147 -2.26 -4.18 0.25
N PHE A 148 -3.04 -4.11 1.33
CA PHE A 148 -3.90 -2.97 1.65
C PHE A 148 -3.16 -1.85 2.38
N SER A 149 -2.24 -2.21 3.28
CA SER A 149 -1.54 -1.23 4.13
C SER A 149 -0.33 -0.60 3.43
N GLN A 150 0.45 -1.41 2.71
CA GLN A 150 1.74 -1.05 2.11
C GLN A 150 1.84 -1.39 0.62
N GLY A 151 0.90 -2.15 0.07
CA GLY A 151 0.92 -2.58 -1.32
C GLY A 151 0.36 -1.54 -2.29
N LEU A 152 -0.84 -1.80 -2.80
CA LEU A 152 -1.36 -1.15 -4.01
C LEU A 152 -1.47 0.37 -3.90
N LEU A 153 -1.95 0.88 -2.75
CA LEU A 153 -2.15 2.32 -2.55
C LEU A 153 -0.82 3.08 -2.53
N VAL A 154 0.20 2.53 -1.88
CA VAL A 154 1.55 3.12 -1.86
C VAL A 154 2.13 3.15 -3.27
N ILE A 155 2.06 2.03 -4.00
CA ILE A 155 2.61 1.93 -5.36
C ILE A 155 1.98 2.99 -6.27
N ILE A 156 0.65 3.14 -6.24
CA ILE A 156 -0.05 4.14 -7.04
C ILE A 156 0.37 5.56 -6.62
N ALA A 157 0.43 5.85 -5.32
CA ALA A 157 0.82 7.16 -4.82
C ALA A 157 2.26 7.53 -5.17
N GLU A 158 3.21 6.60 -5.07
CA GLU A 158 4.61 6.82 -5.44
C GLU A 158 4.79 6.97 -6.96
N LEU A 159 4.05 6.20 -7.78
CA LEU A 159 4.05 6.40 -9.23
C LEU A 159 3.51 7.79 -9.60
N LEU A 160 2.42 8.24 -8.95
CA LEU A 160 1.90 9.60 -9.13
C LEU A 160 2.92 10.65 -8.70
N LYS A 161 3.56 10.47 -7.54
CA LYS A 161 4.60 11.38 -7.04
C LYS A 161 5.75 11.49 -8.05
N LEU A 162 6.21 10.36 -8.58
CA LEU A 162 7.25 10.31 -9.60
C LEU A 162 6.83 11.11 -10.84
N ILE A 163 5.62 10.90 -11.35
CA ILE A 163 5.10 11.66 -12.50
C ILE A 163 5.13 13.17 -12.21
N VAL A 164 4.63 13.60 -11.04
CA VAL A 164 4.62 15.02 -10.64
C VAL A 164 6.04 15.59 -10.57
N VAL A 165 6.99 14.88 -9.97
CA VAL A 165 8.40 15.31 -9.91
C VAL A 165 8.99 15.44 -11.31
N VAL A 166 8.79 14.44 -12.18
CA VAL A 166 9.33 14.45 -13.54
C VAL A 166 8.73 15.59 -14.35
N SER A 167 7.40 15.77 -14.32
CA SER A 167 6.72 16.88 -15.00
C SER A 167 7.15 18.27 -14.53
N MET A 168 7.74 18.35 -13.35
CA MET A 168 8.25 19.58 -12.77
C MET A 168 9.72 19.87 -13.12
N MET A 169 10.48 18.82 -13.41
CA MET A 169 11.89 18.95 -13.82
C MET A 169 12.05 19.37 -15.28
N PHE A 170 11.09 19.05 -16.14
CA PHE A 170 11.08 19.37 -17.58
C PHE A 170 10.16 20.54 -17.88
#